data_AF-A0A9X6X7P6-F1
#
_entry.id   AF-A0A9X6X7P6-F1
#
_cell.length_a   1.000
_cell.length_b   1.000
_cell.length_c   1.000
_cell.angle_alpha   90.00
_cell.angle_beta   90.00
_cell.angle_gamma   90.00
#
_symmetry.space_group_name_H-M   'P 1'
#
loop_
_entity.id
_entity.type
_entity.pdbx_description
1 polymer ?
#
loop_
_entity_poly.entity_id
_entity_poly.type
_entity_poly.pdbx_seq_one_letter_code
_entity_poly.pdbx_strand_id
1 'polypeptide(L)'
;MEREYNLEEALKILMDCYLTDSIQTLRTWIRDKKIKAITNSYRQDGYKIKESDLVKFIEQERLGLLDMVRVYKERVDNIPLSAASLFKENDTSVESLKEEIKEKIKEEIKYEVINEKQTTTENTEYEEEREDQNNLPPNRSNEKDGKYDEFFIQFEQKYGSSIQKLDKIDKIENDNESIKVKIENDFNKFDNQYVELKNELKKLKEEIQLVKNSKDKPKKKKNKGDANKIQTNNSQKDELTISKDKKNFIKLFKQFYNEVSGAEIKDQKQKAKFESSALEAYKLFYDGGRYFKEKEYKVDKEKVYEVEIEDKVITGDTRGEIVLNYFNEVFYPKLKKLFNEEKNPESPPPPNMEDKVGHSELADLSGRSNDETKEK
;
A
#
# COMPACT_ATOMS: atom_id res chain seq x y z
N MET A 1 -0.80 27.88 -24.00
CA MET A 1 -0.96 28.80 -22.85
C MET A 1 -1.37 27.93 -21.69
N GLU A 2 -0.65 27.98 -20.57
CA GLU A 2 -0.93 27.12 -19.41
C GLU A 2 -2.28 27.50 -18.79
N ARG A 3 -3.13 26.50 -18.52
CA ARG A 3 -4.45 26.73 -17.94
C ARG A 3 -4.33 27.19 -16.50
N GLU A 4 -5.16 28.15 -16.12
CA GLU A 4 -5.24 28.66 -14.75
C GLU A 4 -6.61 28.36 -14.16
N TYR A 5 -6.61 27.90 -12.91
CA TYR A 5 -7.80 27.59 -12.14
C TYR A 5 -8.02 28.63 -11.05
N ASN A 6 -9.27 29.07 -10.89
CA ASN A 6 -9.64 29.84 -9.71
C ASN A 6 -9.75 28.91 -8.47
N LEU A 7 -9.96 29.49 -7.29
CA LEU A 7 -10.00 28.74 -6.04
C LEU A 7 -11.13 27.70 -5.99
N GLU A 8 -12.28 27.98 -6.60
CA GLU A 8 -13.45 27.11 -6.58
C GLU A 8 -13.29 25.94 -7.54
N GLU A 9 -12.74 26.20 -8.73
CA GLU A 9 -12.40 25.17 -9.71
C GLU A 9 -11.32 24.23 -9.18
N ALA A 10 -10.27 24.79 -8.59
CA ALA A 10 -9.23 24.00 -7.94
C ALA A 10 -9.80 23.17 -6.78
N LEU A 11 -10.73 23.73 -5.99
CA LEU A 11 -11.38 22.97 -4.92
C LEU A 11 -12.19 21.79 -5.47
N LYS A 12 -12.97 21.98 -6.54
CA LYS A 12 -13.73 20.89 -7.17
C LYS A 12 -12.82 19.75 -7.64
N ILE A 13 -11.71 20.10 -8.29
CA ILE A 13 -10.69 19.13 -8.72
C ILE A 13 -10.13 18.37 -7.52
N LEU A 14 -9.79 19.06 -6.43
CA LEU A 14 -9.26 18.43 -5.21
C LEU A 14 -10.30 17.58 -4.48
N MET A 15 -11.59 17.94 -4.56
CA MET A 15 -12.71 17.15 -4.05
C MET A 15 -12.86 15.84 -4.81
N ASP A 16 -12.81 15.91 -6.14
CA ASP A 16 -12.86 14.74 -7.02
C ASP A 16 -11.67 13.80 -6.80
N CYS A 17 -10.52 14.36 -6.44
CA CYS A 17 -9.33 13.62 -6.03
C CYS A 17 -9.38 13.14 -4.55
N TYR A 18 -10.48 13.38 -3.84
CA TYR A 18 -10.66 13.03 -2.41
C TYR A 18 -9.56 13.59 -1.49
N LEU A 19 -8.99 14.75 -1.83
CA LEU A 19 -7.94 15.39 -1.04
C LEU A 19 -8.51 16.36 0.01
N THR A 20 -9.48 17.19 -0.37
CA THR A 20 -10.14 18.12 0.55
C THR A 20 -11.50 18.53 0.01
N ASP A 21 -12.46 18.74 0.91
CA ASP A 21 -13.76 19.37 0.67
C ASP A 21 -13.83 20.82 1.18
N SER A 22 -12.77 21.27 1.84
CA SER A 22 -12.70 22.56 2.52
C SER A 22 -11.86 23.57 1.76
N ILE A 23 -12.50 24.68 1.39
CA ILE A 23 -11.83 25.86 0.82
C ILE A 23 -10.82 26.49 1.79
N GLN A 24 -11.04 26.33 3.11
CA GLN A 24 -10.11 26.85 4.12
C GLN A 24 -8.81 26.05 4.14
N THR A 25 -8.89 24.73 3.93
CA THR A 25 -7.72 23.87 3.78
C THR A 25 -6.92 24.25 2.54
N LEU A 26 -7.60 24.46 1.39
CA LEU A 26 -6.94 24.94 0.16
C LEU A 26 -6.22 26.28 0.36
N ARG A 27 -6.86 27.26 1.03
CA ARG A 27 -6.22 28.55 1.35
C ARG A 27 -5.02 28.39 2.28
N THR A 28 -5.05 27.42 3.19
CA THR A 28 -3.94 27.12 4.10
C THR A 28 -2.77 26.54 3.31
N TRP A 29 -3.01 25.60 2.39
CA TRP A 29 -1.98 25.06 1.51
C TRP A 29 -1.34 26.10 0.60
N ILE A 30 -2.11 27.08 0.11
CA ILE A 30 -1.57 28.21 -0.65
C ILE A 30 -0.67 29.09 0.25
N ARG A 31 -1.13 29.40 1.47
CA ARG A 31 -0.36 30.21 2.44
C ARG A 31 0.95 29.53 2.85
N ASP A 32 0.90 28.21 3.05
CA ASP A 32 2.03 27.37 3.41
C ASP A 32 2.95 27.08 2.20
N LYS A 33 2.65 27.65 1.03
CA LYS A 33 3.37 27.48 -0.23
C LYS A 33 3.46 26.02 -0.71
N LYS A 34 2.55 25.16 -0.26
CA LYS A 34 2.40 23.79 -0.77
C LYS A 34 1.83 23.81 -2.19
N ILE A 35 0.88 24.71 -2.45
CA ILE A 35 0.36 24.99 -3.79
C ILE A 35 0.81 26.40 -4.17
N LYS A 36 1.53 26.52 -5.29
CA LYS A 36 1.89 27.84 -5.83
C LYS A 36 0.65 28.48 -6.45
N ALA A 37 0.32 29.68 -6.01
CA ALA A 37 -0.77 30.45 -6.55
C ALA A 37 -0.31 31.89 -6.82
N ILE A 38 -0.82 32.47 -7.91
CA ILE A 38 -0.57 33.84 -8.32
C ILE A 38 -1.71 34.69 -7.77
N THR A 39 -1.36 35.75 -7.05
CA THR A 39 -2.31 36.78 -6.63
C THR A 39 -2.52 37.75 -7.78
N ASN A 40 -3.78 37.97 -8.20
CA ASN A 40 -4.07 39.02 -9.16
C ASN A 40 -4.00 40.40 -8.48
N SER A 41 -3.67 41.44 -9.26
CA SER A 41 -3.58 42.84 -8.79
C SER A 41 -4.93 43.36 -8.26
N TYR A 42 -6.04 42.78 -8.72
CA TYR A 42 -7.39 43.08 -8.26
C TYR A 42 -7.79 42.09 -7.16
N ARG A 43 -7.95 42.60 -5.93
CA ARG A 43 -8.33 41.80 -4.75
C ARG A 43 -9.65 41.02 -4.90
N GLN A 44 -10.50 41.38 -5.87
CA GLN A 44 -11.78 40.74 -6.10
C GLN A 44 -11.66 39.39 -6.83
N ASP A 45 -10.58 39.15 -7.60
CA ASP A 45 -10.42 37.93 -8.40
C ASP A 45 -9.78 36.75 -7.64
N GLY A 46 -9.31 36.99 -6.41
CA GLY A 46 -8.73 35.95 -5.56
C GLY A 46 -7.37 35.41 -6.05
N TYR A 47 -7.11 34.13 -5.76
CA TYR A 47 -5.89 33.43 -6.20
C TYR A 47 -6.18 32.63 -7.47
N LYS A 48 -5.19 32.61 -8.37
CA LYS A 48 -5.15 31.70 -9.51
C LYS A 48 -4.05 30.67 -9.35
N ILE A 49 -4.36 29.42 -9.67
CA ILE A 49 -3.44 28.29 -9.55
C ILE A 49 -3.18 27.76 -10.95
N LYS A 50 -1.90 27.61 -11.31
CA LYS A 50 -1.51 27.00 -12.58
C LYS A 50 -1.83 25.51 -12.56
N GLU A 51 -2.27 24.98 -13.69
CA GLU A 51 -2.53 23.56 -13.86
C GLU A 51 -1.35 22.69 -13.44
N SER A 52 -0.13 23.03 -13.87
CA SER A 52 1.07 22.24 -13.53
C SER A 52 1.37 22.22 -12.03
N ASP A 53 1.12 23.33 -11.32
CA ASP A 53 1.33 23.42 -9.88
C ASP A 53 0.26 22.63 -9.10
N LEU A 54 -0.99 22.61 -9.61
CA LEU A 54 -2.07 21.81 -9.03
C LEU A 54 -1.85 20.31 -9.25
N VAL A 55 -1.45 19.91 -10.46
CA VAL A 55 -1.11 18.52 -10.81
C VAL A 55 0.04 18.00 -9.93
N LYS A 56 1.13 18.77 -9.81
CA LYS A 56 2.27 18.41 -8.96
C LYS A 56 1.86 18.22 -7.51
N PHE A 57 1.00 19.10 -6.98
CA PHE A 57 0.50 18.96 -5.62
C PHE A 57 -0.31 17.66 -5.44
N ILE A 58 -1.19 17.34 -6.38
CA ILE A 58 -2.01 16.12 -6.33
C ILE A 58 -1.13 14.88 -6.37
N GLU A 59 -0.14 14.84 -7.26
CA GLU A 59 0.80 13.71 -7.36
C GLU A 59 1.68 13.56 -6.12
N GLN A 60 2.10 14.66 -5.50
CA GLN A 60 2.88 14.63 -4.25
C GLN A 60 2.05 14.06 -3.09
N GLU A 61 0.79 14.46 -2.98
CA GLU A 61 -0.07 14.02 -1.89
C GLU A 61 -0.56 12.57 -2.11
N ARG A 62 -0.78 12.17 -3.37
CA ARG A 62 -1.11 10.80 -3.77
C ARG A 62 -0.53 10.45 -5.14
N LEU A 63 0.61 9.75 -5.10
CA LEU A 63 1.27 9.21 -6.29
C LEU A 63 0.32 8.28 -7.08
N GLY A 64 0.24 8.48 -8.40
CA GLY A 64 -0.55 7.65 -9.31
C GLY A 64 -2.07 7.89 -9.29
N LEU A 65 -2.56 8.86 -8.51
CA LEU A 65 -4.00 9.16 -8.44
C LEU A 65 -4.56 9.66 -9.77
N LEU A 66 -3.81 10.53 -10.47
CA LEU A 66 -4.26 11.09 -11.73
C LEU A 66 -4.39 10.03 -12.82
N ASP A 67 -3.48 9.05 -12.86
CA ASP A 67 -3.60 7.91 -13.78
C ASP A 67 -4.83 7.06 -13.50
N MET A 68 -5.16 6.82 -12.21
CA MET A 68 -6.38 6.13 -11.84
C MET A 68 -7.63 6.90 -12.27
N VAL A 69 -7.67 8.22 -12.04
CA VAL A 69 -8.81 9.07 -12.46
C VAL A 69 -8.96 9.08 -13.98
N ARG A 70 -7.84 9.07 -14.73
CA ARG A 70 -7.85 8.96 -16.20
C ARG A 70 -8.50 7.65 -16.66
N VAL A 71 -8.02 6.51 -16.18
CA VAL A 71 -8.55 5.18 -16.53
C VAL A 71 -10.01 5.02 -16.12
N TYR A 72 -10.40 5.58 -14.96
CA TYR A 72 -11.79 5.53 -14.49
C TYR A 72 -12.73 6.33 -15.39
N LYS A 73 -12.29 7.50 -15.86
CA LYS A 73 -13.06 8.34 -16.79
C LYS A 73 -13.22 7.66 -18.16
N GLU A 74 -12.15 7.06 -18.70
CA GLU A 74 -12.18 6.34 -19.98
C GLU A 74 -13.14 5.14 -19.98
N ARG A 75 -13.33 4.49 -18.82
CA ARG A 75 -14.24 3.33 -18.70
C ARG A 75 -15.66 3.70 -18.29
N VAL A 76 -15.83 4.86 -17.64
CA VAL A 76 -17.11 5.31 -17.10
C VAL A 76 -17.39 6.71 -17.60
N ASP A 77 -17.75 6.81 -18.89
CA ASP A 77 -18.00 8.07 -19.63
C ASP A 77 -19.04 9.01 -18.98
N ASN A 78 -19.76 8.55 -17.95
CA ASN A 78 -20.92 9.25 -17.37
C ASN A 78 -20.67 9.93 -16.00
N ILE A 79 -19.45 9.94 -15.46
CA ILE A 79 -19.19 10.64 -14.19
C ILE A 79 -18.64 12.04 -14.47
N PRO A 80 -19.35 13.12 -14.10
CA PRO A 80 -18.87 14.49 -14.25
C PRO A 80 -17.79 14.79 -13.20
N LEU A 81 -16.57 14.30 -13.41
CA LEU A 81 -15.41 14.72 -12.61
C LEU A 81 -14.86 16.03 -13.18
N SER A 82 -14.78 17.08 -12.35
CA SER A 82 -14.04 18.30 -12.64
C SER A 82 -12.53 18.03 -12.78
N ALA A 83 -11.99 17.05 -12.05
CA ALA A 83 -10.61 16.56 -12.22
C ALA A 83 -10.35 16.05 -13.66
N ALA A 84 -11.39 15.62 -14.39
CA ALA A 84 -11.28 15.24 -15.80
C ALA A 84 -10.76 16.35 -16.71
N SER A 85 -10.87 17.62 -16.27
CA SER A 85 -10.41 18.78 -17.01
C SER A 85 -8.88 18.87 -17.09
N LEU A 86 -8.16 18.19 -16.19
CA LEU A 86 -6.70 18.09 -16.15
C LEU A 86 -6.12 17.17 -17.23
N PHE A 87 -6.96 16.40 -17.91
CA PHE A 87 -6.53 15.39 -18.90
C PHE A 87 -6.86 15.79 -20.34
N LYS A 88 -7.46 16.97 -20.56
CA LYS A 88 -7.97 17.37 -21.88
C LYS A 88 -6.87 17.68 -22.92
N GLU A 89 -5.60 17.74 -22.52
CA GLU A 89 -4.49 18.03 -23.45
C GLU A 89 -3.84 16.77 -24.04
N ASN A 90 -4.16 15.56 -23.57
CA ASN A 90 -3.47 14.33 -24.03
C ASN A 90 -4.21 13.53 -25.11
N ASP A 91 -5.53 13.70 -25.27
CA ASP A 91 -6.28 12.98 -26.32
C ASP A 91 -5.83 13.42 -27.72
N THR A 92 -5.47 14.70 -27.89
CA THR A 92 -4.93 15.21 -29.17
C THR A 92 -3.51 14.73 -29.45
N SER A 93 -2.70 14.46 -28.42
CA SER A 93 -1.35 13.95 -28.60
C SER A 93 -1.31 12.46 -28.93
N VAL A 94 -2.22 11.65 -28.36
CA VAL A 94 -2.25 10.21 -28.62
C VAL A 94 -2.89 9.90 -29.98
N GLU A 95 -3.97 10.58 -30.37
CA GLU A 95 -4.54 10.42 -31.72
C GLU A 95 -3.60 10.93 -32.82
N SER A 96 -2.90 12.05 -32.61
CA SER A 96 -1.90 12.52 -33.58
C SER A 96 -0.70 11.58 -33.68
N LEU A 97 -0.22 11.01 -32.57
CA LEU A 97 0.83 9.97 -32.60
C LEU A 97 0.36 8.68 -33.27
N LYS A 98 -0.90 8.26 -33.07
CA LYS A 98 -1.49 7.11 -33.78
C LYS A 98 -1.62 7.37 -35.28
N GLU A 99 -2.00 8.58 -35.69
CA GLU A 99 -2.05 8.96 -37.10
C GLU A 99 -0.65 9.04 -37.70
N GLU A 100 0.32 9.62 -37.01
CA GLU A 100 1.72 9.70 -37.45
C GLU A 100 2.35 8.30 -37.58
N ILE A 101 2.07 7.38 -36.65
CA ILE A 101 2.53 5.99 -36.74
C ILE A 101 1.83 5.26 -37.89
N LYS A 102 0.52 5.45 -38.09
CA LYS A 102 -0.20 4.86 -39.24
C LYS A 102 0.31 5.40 -40.57
N GLU A 103 0.68 6.67 -40.63
CA GLU A 103 1.20 7.32 -41.84
C GLU A 103 2.62 6.83 -42.13
N LYS A 104 3.50 6.71 -41.11
CA LYS A 104 4.83 6.10 -41.24
C LYS A 104 4.77 4.65 -41.71
N ILE A 105 3.88 3.83 -41.14
CA ILE A 105 3.68 2.44 -41.57
C ILE A 105 3.15 2.38 -43.02
N LYS A 106 2.24 3.29 -43.40
CA LYS A 106 1.75 3.36 -44.79
C LYS A 106 2.84 3.80 -45.76
N GLU A 107 3.72 4.73 -45.37
CA GLU A 107 4.85 5.16 -46.20
C GLU A 107 5.88 4.05 -46.34
N GLU A 108 6.22 3.32 -45.27
CA GLU A 108 7.12 2.15 -45.31
C GLU A 108 6.59 1.06 -46.26
N ILE A 109 5.30 0.72 -46.16
CA ILE A 109 4.65 -0.23 -47.07
C ILE A 109 4.66 0.29 -48.51
N LYS A 110 4.49 1.60 -48.73
CA LYS A 110 4.54 2.20 -50.08
C LYS A 110 5.95 2.16 -50.67
N TYR A 111 6.97 2.44 -49.88
CA TYR A 111 8.38 2.40 -50.31
C TYR A 111 8.81 0.96 -50.65
N GLU A 112 8.36 -0.04 -49.89
CA GLU A 112 8.62 -1.46 -50.20
C GLU A 112 7.92 -1.91 -51.49
N VAL A 113 6.64 -1.54 -51.68
CA VAL A 113 5.88 -1.90 -52.90
C VAL A 113 6.38 -1.17 -54.16
N ILE A 114 6.94 0.04 -54.04
CA ILE A 114 7.53 0.78 -55.17
C ILE A 114 8.90 0.20 -55.55
N ASN A 115 9.72 -0.22 -54.57
CA ASN A 115 11.00 -0.88 -54.84
C ASN A 115 10.82 -2.29 -55.44
N GLU A 116 9.76 -3.02 -55.08
CA GLU A 116 9.38 -4.29 -55.72
C GLU A 116 8.98 -4.11 -57.19
N LYS A 117 8.29 -3.01 -57.53
CA LYS A 117 7.92 -2.72 -58.93
C LYS A 117 9.12 -2.28 -59.76
N GLN A 118 10.00 -1.42 -59.25
CA GLN A 118 11.20 -1.02 -60.00
C GLN A 118 12.16 -2.19 -60.28
N THR A 119 12.31 -3.13 -59.35
CA THR A 119 13.17 -4.32 -59.53
C THR A 119 12.56 -5.40 -60.43
N THR A 120 11.24 -5.40 -60.65
CA THR A 120 10.58 -6.27 -61.64
C THR A 120 10.48 -5.63 -63.02
N THR A 121 10.29 -4.30 -63.16
CA THR A 121 10.26 -3.66 -64.49
C THR A 121 11.64 -3.54 -65.17
N GLU A 122 12.74 -3.39 -64.43
CA GLU A 122 14.08 -3.36 -65.07
C GLU A 122 14.55 -4.73 -65.60
N ASN A 123 13.87 -5.82 -65.24
CA ASN A 123 14.22 -7.17 -65.70
C ASN A 123 13.25 -7.75 -66.76
N THR A 124 12.27 -6.98 -67.23
CA THR A 124 11.32 -7.44 -68.25
C THR A 124 11.33 -6.64 -69.56
N GLU A 125 12.29 -5.73 -69.77
CA GLU A 125 12.37 -4.93 -71.01
C GLU A 125 13.33 -5.49 -72.08
N TYR A 126 13.75 -6.75 -71.95
CA TYR A 126 14.42 -7.48 -73.03
C TYR A 126 13.95 -8.94 -73.05
N GLU A 127 12.76 -9.22 -73.57
CA GLU A 127 12.43 -10.53 -74.18
C GLU A 127 11.05 -10.50 -74.87
N GLU A 128 10.89 -9.62 -75.86
CA GLU A 128 9.95 -9.87 -76.97
C GLU A 128 10.73 -9.68 -78.27
N GLU A 129 11.29 -10.80 -78.76
CA GLU A 129 11.48 -11.16 -80.18
C GLU A 129 12.59 -12.22 -80.28
N ARG A 130 12.20 -13.50 -80.39
CA ARG A 130 12.66 -14.46 -81.40
C ARG A 130 12.26 -15.89 -81.02
N GLU A 131 11.29 -16.42 -81.75
CA GLU A 131 11.32 -17.81 -82.16
C GLU A 131 12.65 -18.06 -82.90
N ASP A 132 13.45 -19.03 -82.45
CA ASP A 132 13.95 -20.09 -83.32
C ASP A 132 14.85 -21.09 -82.57
N GLN A 133 14.67 -22.35 -82.92
CA GLN A 133 15.36 -23.51 -82.37
C GLN A 133 16.84 -23.57 -82.76
N ASN A 134 17.57 -24.37 -81.96
CA ASN A 134 18.86 -25.03 -82.24
C ASN A 134 20.14 -24.22 -81.98
N ASN A 135 20.72 -24.42 -80.79
CA ASN A 135 22.02 -25.10 -80.63
C ASN A 135 22.50 -25.06 -79.16
N LEU A 136 22.64 -26.23 -78.55
CA LEU A 136 23.58 -26.49 -77.45
C LEU A 136 25.02 -26.42 -78.00
N PRO A 137 26.09 -26.11 -77.21
CA PRO A 137 26.46 -26.98 -76.10
C PRO A 137 27.18 -26.20 -74.94
N PRO A 138 27.94 -26.85 -74.03
CA PRO A 138 27.54 -26.96 -72.63
C PRO A 138 28.53 -26.27 -71.69
N ASN A 139 28.18 -26.28 -70.39
CA ASN A 139 29.14 -26.25 -69.29
C ASN A 139 29.78 -24.89 -68.94
N ARG A 140 29.11 -24.16 -68.03
CA ARG A 140 29.79 -23.41 -66.96
C ARG A 140 29.04 -23.61 -65.66
N SER A 141 29.51 -24.60 -64.90
CA SER A 141 29.24 -24.72 -63.49
C SER A 141 29.94 -23.61 -62.70
N ASN A 142 29.29 -23.24 -61.59
CA ASN A 142 29.85 -22.69 -60.36
C ASN A 142 30.24 -21.20 -60.36
N GLU A 143 29.44 -20.38 -59.66
CA GLU A 143 29.88 -19.44 -58.59
C GLU A 143 28.86 -18.33 -58.22
N LYS A 144 27.59 -18.39 -58.63
CA LYS A 144 26.60 -17.36 -58.25
C LYS A 144 25.35 -17.83 -57.50
N ASP A 145 25.25 -19.11 -57.16
CA ASP A 145 24.06 -19.67 -56.50
C ASP A 145 24.08 -19.60 -54.96
N GLY A 146 25.22 -19.30 -54.33
CA GLY A 146 25.33 -19.29 -52.86
C GLY A 146 24.70 -18.10 -52.14
N LYS A 147 24.45 -16.98 -52.83
CA LYS A 147 23.92 -15.75 -52.20
C LYS A 147 22.40 -15.73 -52.07
N TYR A 148 21.69 -16.39 -52.99
CA TYR A 148 20.23 -16.48 -52.93
C TYR A 148 19.79 -17.43 -51.81
N ASP A 149 20.50 -18.55 -51.64
CA ASP A 149 20.20 -19.51 -50.57
C ASP A 149 20.42 -18.90 -49.17
N GLU A 150 21.49 -18.12 -48.97
CA GLU A 150 21.76 -17.49 -47.67
C GLU A 150 20.72 -16.42 -47.29
N PHE A 151 20.19 -15.68 -48.27
CA PHE A 151 19.11 -14.72 -48.06
C PHE A 151 17.79 -15.40 -47.70
N PHE A 152 17.41 -16.47 -48.42
CA PHE A 152 16.19 -17.23 -48.11
C PHE A 152 16.27 -17.89 -46.74
N ILE A 153 17.43 -18.44 -46.36
CA ILE A 153 17.65 -19.02 -45.02
C ILE A 153 17.48 -17.96 -43.92
N GLN A 154 18.05 -16.76 -44.10
CA GLN A 154 17.88 -15.66 -43.14
C GLN A 154 16.43 -15.15 -43.07
N PHE A 155 15.75 -15.10 -44.21
CA PHE A 155 14.35 -14.71 -44.28
C PHE A 155 13.44 -15.71 -43.55
N GLU A 156 13.59 -17.01 -43.82
CA GLU A 156 12.80 -18.06 -43.14
C GLU A 156 13.06 -18.08 -41.62
N GLN A 157 14.31 -17.88 -41.19
CA GLN A 157 14.63 -17.77 -39.76
C GLN A 157 13.96 -16.56 -39.11
N LYS A 158 13.99 -15.39 -39.77
CA LYS A 158 13.39 -14.16 -39.26
C LYS A 158 11.85 -14.25 -39.26
N TYR A 159 11.27 -14.84 -40.30
CA TYR A 159 9.83 -15.06 -40.41
C TYR A 159 9.33 -16.08 -39.37
N GLY A 160 10.05 -17.19 -39.20
CA GLY A 160 9.77 -18.19 -38.17
C GLY A 160 9.86 -17.62 -36.75
N SER A 161 10.85 -16.76 -36.48
CA SER A 161 10.95 -16.05 -35.19
C SER A 161 9.77 -15.11 -34.95
N SER A 162 9.29 -14.42 -36.00
CA SER A 162 8.12 -13.55 -35.92
C SER A 162 6.83 -14.33 -35.64
N ILE A 163 6.62 -15.49 -36.26
CA ILE A 163 5.47 -16.37 -35.98
C ILE A 163 5.49 -16.84 -34.52
N GLN A 164 6.65 -17.27 -34.01
CA GLN A 164 6.76 -17.68 -32.60
C GLN A 164 6.49 -16.53 -31.61
N LYS A 165 6.75 -15.28 -32.00
CA LYS A 165 6.40 -14.10 -31.18
C LYS A 165 4.90 -13.84 -31.21
N LEU A 166 4.23 -14.01 -32.35
CA LEU A 166 2.77 -13.90 -32.46
C LEU A 166 2.06 -14.96 -31.61
N ASP A 167 2.49 -16.22 -31.66
CA ASP A 167 1.92 -17.29 -30.81
C ASP A 167 2.06 -17.01 -29.31
N LYS A 168 3.14 -16.30 -28.91
CA LYS A 168 3.33 -15.88 -27.51
C LYS A 168 2.39 -14.73 -27.14
N ILE A 169 2.10 -13.81 -28.06
CA ILE A 169 1.14 -12.73 -27.84
C ILE A 169 -0.26 -13.31 -27.67
N ASP A 170 -0.68 -14.24 -28.52
CA ASP A 170 -2.01 -14.89 -28.41
C ASP A 170 -2.18 -15.64 -27.08
N LYS A 171 -1.12 -16.26 -26.57
CA LYS A 171 -1.14 -16.88 -25.23
C LYS A 171 -1.29 -15.85 -24.13
N ILE A 172 -0.56 -14.73 -24.20
CA ILE A 172 -0.65 -13.64 -23.22
C ILE A 172 -2.06 -13.00 -23.26
N GLU A 173 -2.65 -12.83 -24.44
CA GLU A 173 -4.02 -12.31 -24.56
C GLU A 173 -5.05 -13.24 -23.92
N ASN A 174 -4.94 -14.55 -24.15
CA ASN A 174 -5.80 -15.54 -23.50
C ASN A 174 -5.63 -15.57 -21.96
N ASP A 175 -4.38 -15.49 -21.48
CA ASP A 175 -4.10 -15.42 -20.04
C ASP A 175 -4.68 -14.14 -19.41
N ASN A 176 -4.59 -13.01 -20.12
CA ASN A 176 -5.20 -11.74 -19.70
C ASN A 176 -6.73 -11.84 -19.62
N GLU A 177 -7.37 -12.50 -20.58
CA GLU A 177 -8.82 -12.73 -20.57
C GLU A 177 -9.23 -13.58 -19.36
N SER A 178 -8.46 -14.63 -19.04
CA SER A 178 -8.67 -15.45 -17.84
C SER A 178 -8.51 -14.65 -16.54
N ILE A 179 -7.49 -13.79 -16.48
CA ILE A 179 -7.25 -12.91 -15.33
C ILE A 179 -8.39 -11.91 -15.15
N LYS A 180 -8.90 -11.30 -16.23
CA LYS A 180 -10.06 -10.39 -16.17
C LYS A 180 -11.28 -11.09 -15.55
N VAL A 181 -11.60 -12.30 -16.00
CA VAL A 181 -12.74 -13.08 -15.47
C VAL A 181 -12.55 -13.39 -13.97
N LYS A 182 -11.34 -13.73 -13.53
CA LYS A 182 -11.04 -13.95 -12.10
C LYS A 182 -11.25 -12.67 -11.28
N ILE A 183 -10.72 -11.54 -11.76
CA ILE A 183 -10.88 -10.24 -11.11
C ILE A 183 -12.36 -9.88 -10.99
N GLU A 184 -13.15 -10.05 -12.05
CA GLU A 184 -14.58 -9.75 -12.05
C GLU A 184 -15.35 -10.62 -11.04
N ASN A 185 -15.01 -11.91 -10.93
CA ASN A 185 -15.58 -12.79 -9.91
C ASN A 185 -15.21 -12.38 -8.49
N ASP A 186 -13.96 -11.96 -8.24
CA ASP A 186 -13.52 -11.49 -6.93
C ASP A 186 -14.20 -10.18 -6.54
N PHE A 187 -14.40 -9.26 -7.49
CA PHE A 187 -15.17 -8.03 -7.27
C PHE A 187 -16.63 -8.32 -6.92
N ASN A 188 -17.30 -9.20 -7.67
CA ASN A 188 -18.67 -9.60 -7.37
C ASN A 188 -18.80 -10.23 -5.97
N LYS A 189 -17.79 -11.02 -5.55
CA LYS A 189 -17.73 -11.58 -4.20
C LYS A 189 -17.59 -10.48 -3.14
N PHE A 190 -16.74 -9.50 -3.39
CA PHE A 190 -16.55 -8.36 -2.47
C PHE A 190 -17.82 -7.51 -2.34
N ASP A 191 -18.51 -7.22 -3.45
CA ASP A 191 -19.76 -6.45 -3.44
C ASP A 191 -20.85 -7.16 -2.64
N ASN A 192 -20.96 -8.49 -2.78
CA ASN A 192 -21.90 -9.28 -1.97
C ASN A 192 -21.58 -9.19 -0.47
N GLN A 193 -20.30 -9.33 -0.09
CA GLN A 193 -19.86 -9.19 1.30
C GLN A 193 -20.13 -7.78 1.85
N TYR A 194 -19.92 -6.74 1.03
CA TYR A 194 -20.19 -5.36 1.41
C TYR A 194 -21.68 -5.13 1.66
N VAL A 195 -22.56 -5.67 0.82
CA VAL A 195 -24.02 -5.61 0.99
C VAL A 195 -24.47 -6.32 2.27
N GLU A 196 -23.90 -7.50 2.57
CA GLU A 196 -24.16 -8.23 3.83
C GLU A 196 -23.77 -7.40 5.05
N LEU A 197 -22.54 -6.89 5.10
CA LEU A 197 -22.05 -6.04 6.20
C LEU A 197 -22.89 -4.78 6.39
N LYS A 198 -23.33 -4.15 5.29
CA LYS A 198 -24.20 -2.97 5.34
C LYS A 198 -25.57 -3.30 5.95
N ASN A 199 -26.12 -4.47 5.64
CA ASN A 199 -27.38 -4.94 6.22
C ASN A 199 -27.24 -5.28 7.71
N GLU A 200 -26.14 -5.91 8.12
CA GLU A 200 -25.84 -6.18 9.54
C GLU A 200 -25.70 -4.89 10.35
N LEU A 201 -24.98 -3.90 9.80
CA LEU A 201 -24.85 -2.57 10.42
C LEU A 201 -26.21 -1.88 10.60
N LYS A 202 -27.13 -2.07 9.65
CA LYS A 202 -28.49 -1.54 9.75
C LYS A 202 -29.27 -2.20 10.89
N LYS A 203 -29.22 -3.53 10.99
CA LYS A 203 -29.87 -4.29 12.08
C LYS A 203 -29.34 -3.88 13.46
N LEU A 204 -28.01 -3.75 13.61
CA LEU A 204 -27.39 -3.32 14.86
C LEU A 204 -27.81 -1.89 15.27
N LYS A 205 -27.96 -0.98 14.30
CA LYS A 205 -28.45 0.39 14.58
C LYS A 205 -29.89 0.37 15.09
N GLU A 206 -30.76 -0.43 14.50
CA GLU A 206 -32.15 -0.61 14.93
C GLU A 206 -32.23 -1.20 16.35
N GLU A 207 -31.40 -2.20 16.66
CA GLU A 207 -31.32 -2.81 18.00
C GLU A 207 -30.84 -1.82 19.07
N ILE A 208 -29.79 -1.03 18.78
CA ILE A 208 -29.31 0.03 19.68
C ILE A 208 -30.41 1.04 19.97
N GLN A 209 -31.25 1.38 18.97
CA GLN A 209 -32.33 2.34 19.13
C GLN A 209 -33.44 1.80 20.05
N LEU A 210 -33.78 0.52 19.94
CA LEU A 210 -34.72 -0.15 20.86
C LEU A 210 -34.19 -0.19 22.31
N VAL A 211 -32.90 -0.44 22.50
CA VAL A 211 -32.28 -0.44 23.84
C VAL A 211 -32.25 0.97 24.46
N LYS A 212 -32.07 2.03 23.65
CA LYS A 212 -32.17 3.41 24.14
C LYS A 212 -33.59 3.75 24.60
N ASN A 213 -34.60 3.41 23.79
CA ASN A 213 -36.00 3.71 24.10
C ASN A 213 -36.53 2.97 25.35
N SER A 214 -35.95 1.82 25.70
CA SER A 214 -36.33 1.06 26.91
C SER A 214 -35.71 1.59 28.22
N LYS A 215 -34.63 2.39 28.15
CA LYS A 215 -33.97 2.98 29.33
C LYS A 215 -34.62 4.27 29.84
N ASP A 216 -35.47 4.91 29.04
CA ASP A 216 -36.15 6.16 29.40
C ASP A 216 -37.49 5.96 30.16
N LYS A 217 -37.70 4.80 30.80
CA LYS A 217 -38.79 4.70 31.79
C LYS A 217 -38.42 5.51 33.05
N PRO A 218 -39.19 6.54 33.42
CA PRO A 218 -38.81 7.48 34.46
C PRO A 218 -38.82 6.80 35.84
N LYS A 219 -37.63 6.53 36.37
CA LYS A 219 -37.47 6.24 37.81
C LYS A 219 -37.71 7.52 38.58
N LYS A 220 -38.93 7.65 39.15
CA LYS A 220 -39.24 8.62 40.22
C LYS A 220 -38.16 8.51 41.31
N LYS A 221 -37.27 9.49 41.40
CA LYS A 221 -36.36 9.66 42.54
C LYS A 221 -36.83 10.84 43.39
N LYS A 222 -37.06 10.52 44.66
CA LYS A 222 -37.23 11.44 45.78
C LYS A 222 -35.94 12.22 46.01
N ASN A 223 -36.13 13.48 46.39
CA ASN A 223 -35.13 14.48 46.76
C ASN A 223 -34.43 14.20 48.09
N LYS A 224 -33.37 15.02 48.28
CA LYS A 224 -32.57 15.35 49.48
C LYS A 224 -31.28 14.55 49.60
N GLY A 225 -30.12 15.15 49.81
CA GLY A 225 -29.83 16.54 50.17
C GLY A 225 -28.32 16.79 50.15
N ASP A 226 -28.00 18.04 50.46
CA ASP A 226 -26.72 18.73 50.41
C ASP A 226 -25.53 18.01 51.06
N ALA A 227 -24.33 18.20 50.50
CA ALA A 227 -23.22 18.88 51.20
C ALA A 227 -21.89 18.83 50.42
N ASN A 228 -21.25 20.00 50.41
CA ASN A 228 -19.81 20.25 50.53
C ASN A 228 -18.84 19.87 49.40
N LYS A 229 -18.69 20.88 48.55
CA LYS A 229 -17.45 21.42 47.98
C LYS A 229 -16.23 21.25 48.92
N ILE A 230 -15.27 20.44 48.52
CA ILE A 230 -13.88 20.48 49.01
C ILE A 230 -12.99 20.65 47.78
N GLN A 231 -12.47 21.87 47.60
CA GLN A 231 -11.33 22.13 46.74
C GLN A 231 -10.07 21.66 47.47
N THR A 232 -9.50 20.55 47.00
CA THR A 232 -8.14 20.14 47.36
C THR A 232 -7.21 20.53 46.23
N ASN A 233 -6.24 21.38 46.55
CA ASN A 233 -5.02 21.55 45.78
C ASN A 233 -4.24 20.25 45.84
N ASN A 234 -4.00 19.61 44.69
CA ASN A 234 -3.02 18.54 44.56
C ASN A 234 -2.15 18.83 43.34
N SER A 235 -0.94 19.33 43.63
CA SER A 235 0.23 19.21 42.78
C SER A 235 0.50 17.74 42.47
N GLN A 236 1.00 17.47 41.25
CA GLN A 236 1.47 16.17 40.75
C GLN A 236 0.40 15.09 40.57
N LYS A 237 -0.45 15.29 39.55
CA LYS A 237 -1.12 14.21 38.82
C LYS A 237 -0.86 14.36 37.32
N ASP A 238 0.40 14.15 36.92
CA ASP A 238 0.74 13.77 35.55
C ASP A 238 0.40 12.29 35.29
N GLU A 239 -0.73 11.82 35.84
CA GLU A 239 -1.37 10.56 35.46
C GLU A 239 -2.02 10.75 34.09
N LEU A 240 -1.16 10.65 33.08
CA LEU A 240 -1.33 9.73 31.97
C LEU A 240 -2.75 9.71 31.38
N THR A 241 -3.20 10.85 30.85
CA THR A 241 -4.24 10.80 29.83
C THR A 241 -3.69 10.04 28.63
N ILE A 242 -3.98 8.74 28.58
CA ILE A 242 -3.59 7.87 27.47
C ILE A 242 -4.15 8.52 26.20
N SER A 243 -3.24 9.01 25.36
CA SER A 243 -3.57 9.58 24.04
C SER A 243 -4.55 8.68 23.29
N LYS A 244 -5.44 9.27 22.50
CA LYS A 244 -6.39 8.55 21.62
C LYS A 244 -5.66 7.49 20.78
N ASP A 245 -4.44 7.79 20.34
CA ASP A 245 -3.65 6.91 19.48
C ASP A 245 -3.15 5.68 20.24
N LYS A 246 -2.68 5.86 21.49
CA LYS A 246 -2.33 4.74 22.38
C LYS A 246 -3.54 3.85 22.65
N LYS A 247 -4.73 4.42 22.85
CA LYS A 247 -5.97 3.64 23.03
C LYS A 247 -6.33 2.86 21.76
N ASN A 248 -6.15 3.44 20.59
CA ASN A 248 -6.39 2.77 19.31
C ASN A 248 -5.40 1.63 19.08
N PHE A 249 -4.12 1.83 19.42
CA PHE A 249 -3.10 0.79 19.33
C PHE A 249 -3.38 -0.41 20.26
N ILE A 250 -3.76 -0.14 21.52
CA ILE A 250 -4.16 -1.20 22.46
C ILE A 250 -5.37 -1.98 21.92
N LYS A 251 -6.35 -1.30 21.30
CA LYS A 251 -7.49 -1.97 20.66
C LYS A 251 -7.05 -2.86 19.50
N LEU A 252 -6.13 -2.39 18.66
CA LEU A 252 -5.56 -3.17 17.56
C LEU A 252 -4.88 -4.45 18.08
N PHE A 253 -4.01 -4.33 19.08
CA PHE A 253 -3.35 -5.49 19.69
C PHE A 253 -4.36 -6.45 20.33
N LYS A 254 -5.44 -5.92 20.92
CA LYS A 254 -6.50 -6.75 21.50
C LYS A 254 -7.24 -7.55 20.42
N GLN A 255 -7.45 -6.95 19.25
CA GLN A 255 -8.02 -7.64 18.10
C GLN A 255 -7.10 -8.78 17.64
N PHE A 256 -5.80 -8.51 17.43
CA PHE A 256 -4.82 -9.55 17.08
C PHE A 256 -4.78 -10.69 18.11
N TYR A 257 -4.82 -10.35 19.40
CA TYR A 257 -4.88 -11.35 20.47
C TYR A 257 -6.11 -12.24 20.36
N ASN A 258 -7.29 -11.65 20.16
CA ASN A 258 -8.54 -12.40 20.03
C ASN A 258 -8.52 -13.32 18.80
N GLU A 259 -7.94 -12.86 17.68
CA GLU A 259 -7.79 -13.64 16.45
C GLU A 259 -6.84 -14.82 16.64
N VAL A 260 -5.68 -14.62 17.27
CA VAL A 260 -4.66 -15.66 17.45
C VAL A 260 -5.01 -16.65 18.57
N SER A 261 -5.59 -16.17 19.67
CA SER A 261 -5.90 -17.03 20.84
C SER A 261 -7.29 -17.67 20.77
N GLY A 262 -8.20 -17.13 19.96
CA GLY A 262 -9.61 -17.54 19.93
C GLY A 262 -10.39 -17.21 21.22
N ALA A 263 -9.82 -16.43 22.14
CA ALA A 263 -10.42 -16.14 23.44
C ALA A 263 -10.21 -14.68 23.87
N GLU A 264 -11.16 -14.15 24.64
CA GLU A 264 -11.00 -12.83 25.26
C GLU A 264 -10.26 -12.91 26.60
N ILE A 265 -9.44 -11.90 26.90
CA ILE A 265 -8.82 -11.72 28.21
C ILE A 265 -9.89 -11.29 29.22
N LYS A 266 -10.40 -12.23 30.02
CA LYS A 266 -11.44 -12.00 31.03
C LYS A 266 -10.87 -11.53 32.38
N ASP A 267 -9.71 -12.02 32.75
CA ASP A 267 -9.10 -11.69 34.03
C ASP A 267 -8.56 -10.25 34.06
N GLN A 268 -8.89 -9.51 35.12
CA GLN A 268 -8.55 -8.09 35.23
C GLN A 268 -7.04 -7.87 35.37
N LYS A 269 -6.33 -8.80 36.03
CA LYS A 269 -4.88 -8.72 36.22
C LYS A 269 -4.15 -9.01 34.90
N GLN A 270 -4.57 -10.03 34.17
CA GLN A 270 -4.08 -10.32 32.82
C GLN A 270 -4.35 -9.16 31.86
N LYS A 271 -5.52 -8.52 31.95
CA LYS A 271 -5.86 -7.35 31.15
C LYS A 271 -4.92 -6.17 31.43
N ALA A 272 -4.63 -5.88 32.70
CA ALA A 272 -3.70 -4.81 33.06
C ALA A 272 -2.28 -5.08 32.53
N LYS A 273 -1.80 -6.33 32.63
CA LYS A 273 -0.49 -6.75 32.07
C LYS A 273 -0.45 -6.61 30.55
N PHE A 274 -1.53 -7.02 29.88
CA PHE A 274 -1.67 -6.87 28.44
C PHE A 274 -1.59 -5.40 28.02
N GLU A 275 -2.38 -4.53 28.67
CA GLU A 275 -2.40 -3.10 28.36
C GLU A 275 -1.04 -2.45 28.61
N SER A 276 -0.35 -2.82 29.69
CA SER A 276 1.01 -2.34 29.98
C SER A 276 2.00 -2.77 28.91
N SER A 277 1.99 -4.06 28.55
CA SER A 277 2.89 -4.61 27.51
C SER A 277 2.61 -3.97 26.15
N ALA A 278 1.34 -3.81 25.77
CA ALA A 278 0.96 -3.17 24.51
C ALA A 278 1.41 -1.70 24.47
N LEU A 279 1.42 -1.02 25.62
CA LEU A 279 1.88 0.37 25.72
C LEU A 279 3.41 0.49 25.66
N GLU A 280 4.15 -0.53 26.09
CA GLU A 280 5.60 -0.64 25.82
C GLU A 280 5.86 -0.90 24.34
N ALA A 281 5.14 -1.83 23.72
CA ALA A 281 5.22 -2.10 22.29
C ALA A 281 4.92 -0.85 21.45
N TYR A 282 3.95 -0.03 21.86
CA TYR A 282 3.64 1.24 21.19
C TYR A 282 4.88 2.15 21.06
N LYS A 283 5.75 2.19 22.07
CA LYS A 283 6.96 3.04 22.08
C LYS A 283 8.03 2.56 21.08
N LEU A 284 7.96 1.29 20.66
CA LEU A 284 8.87 0.74 19.64
C LEU A 284 8.50 1.27 18.25
N PHE A 285 7.19 1.37 17.98
CA PHE A 285 6.69 1.78 16.65
C PHE A 285 6.47 3.28 16.50
N TYR A 286 6.14 3.98 17.59
CA TYR A 286 5.75 5.38 17.54
C TYR A 286 6.64 6.26 18.41
N ASP A 287 6.97 7.44 17.90
CA ASP A 287 7.60 8.48 18.69
C ASP A 287 6.60 9.11 19.68
N GLY A 288 7.12 9.88 20.64
CA GLY A 288 6.28 10.65 21.57
C GLY A 288 5.33 11.63 20.87
N GLY A 289 5.58 11.95 19.60
CA GLY A 289 4.81 12.83 18.73
C GLY A 289 3.68 12.15 17.95
N ARG A 290 3.43 10.84 18.14
CA ARG A 290 2.40 10.02 17.45
C ARG A 290 2.76 9.65 16.00
N TYR A 291 3.98 9.92 15.56
CA TYR A 291 4.44 9.52 14.24
C TYR A 291 5.07 8.12 14.31
N PHE A 292 4.83 7.33 13.28
CA PHE A 292 5.52 6.06 13.13
C PHE A 292 7.01 6.33 12.93
N LYS A 293 7.88 5.59 13.60
CA LYS A 293 9.34 5.81 13.63
C LYS A 293 10.05 5.40 12.35
N GLU A 294 9.48 5.68 11.17
CA GLU A 294 9.98 5.19 9.86
C GLU A 294 11.47 5.41 9.63
N LYS A 295 12.01 6.50 10.17
CA LYS A 295 13.44 6.84 10.06
C LYS A 295 14.38 5.87 10.77
N GLU A 296 13.87 5.09 11.73
CA GLU A 296 14.63 4.08 12.47
C GLU A 296 14.63 2.71 11.77
N TYR A 297 13.77 2.51 10.75
CA TYR A 297 13.66 1.26 10.02
C TYR A 297 14.56 1.29 8.78
N LYS A 298 15.24 0.18 8.51
CA LYS A 298 15.92 0.02 7.23
C LYS A 298 14.86 -0.25 6.17
N VAL A 299 14.94 0.50 5.08
CA VAL A 299 14.10 0.29 3.89
C VAL A 299 15.01 -0.35 2.85
N ASP A 300 14.83 -1.66 2.61
CA ASP A 300 15.57 -2.34 1.54
C ASP A 300 15.02 -1.91 0.17
N LYS A 301 15.73 -2.26 -0.92
CA LYS A 301 15.41 -1.85 -2.29
C LYS A 301 13.97 -2.17 -2.73
N GLU A 302 13.33 -3.14 -2.07
CA GLU A 302 11.95 -3.58 -2.34
C GLU A 302 10.88 -2.90 -1.46
N LYS A 303 11.22 -1.85 -0.70
CA LYS A 303 10.32 -1.14 0.23
C LYS A 303 9.85 -1.97 1.43
N VAL A 304 10.62 -2.98 1.82
CA VAL A 304 10.39 -3.77 3.03
C VAL A 304 10.88 -2.97 4.23
N TYR A 305 10.03 -2.81 5.26
CA TYR A 305 10.41 -2.30 6.56
C TYR A 305 11.11 -3.40 7.35
N GLU A 306 12.28 -3.13 7.90
CA GLU A 306 13.03 -4.05 8.76
C GLU A 306 13.36 -3.40 10.10
N VAL A 307 13.09 -4.10 11.21
CA VAL A 307 13.48 -3.70 12.57
C VAL A 307 14.05 -4.86 13.36
N GLU A 308 15.13 -4.60 14.09
CA GLU A 308 15.73 -5.56 15.02
C GLU A 308 15.20 -5.27 16.43
N ILE A 309 14.44 -6.22 17.01
CA ILE A 309 13.87 -6.12 18.35
C ILE A 309 14.15 -7.42 19.10
N GLU A 310 14.80 -7.32 20.26
CA GLU A 310 15.11 -8.48 21.13
C GLU A 310 15.82 -9.62 20.36
N ASP A 311 16.88 -9.29 19.61
CA ASP A 311 17.67 -10.22 18.77
C ASP A 311 16.88 -10.92 17.65
N LYS A 312 15.70 -10.38 17.30
CA LYS A 312 14.91 -10.84 16.16
C LYS A 312 14.74 -9.74 15.13
N VAL A 313 14.95 -10.10 13.87
CA VAL A 313 14.67 -9.23 12.73
C VAL A 313 13.22 -9.44 12.31
N ILE A 314 12.41 -8.38 12.43
CA ILE A 314 11.01 -8.37 12.01
C ILE A 314 10.90 -7.56 10.73
N THR A 315 10.34 -8.16 9.70
CA THR A 315 10.14 -7.54 8.38
C THR A 315 8.65 -7.35 8.07
N GLY A 316 8.33 -6.44 7.13
CA GLY A 316 6.98 -6.33 6.55
C GLY A 316 6.93 -5.27 5.45
N ASP A 317 6.02 -5.41 4.48
CA ASP A 317 5.91 -4.51 3.32
C ASP A 317 5.16 -3.22 3.69
N THR A 318 4.40 -3.26 4.78
CA THR A 318 3.63 -2.11 5.28
C THR A 318 3.83 -1.90 6.77
N ARG A 319 3.50 -0.69 7.25
CA ARG A 319 3.46 -0.37 8.68
C ARG A 319 2.56 -1.32 9.48
N GLY A 320 1.46 -1.77 8.88
CA GLY A 320 0.54 -2.71 9.52
C GLY A 320 1.14 -4.10 9.65
N GLU A 321 1.83 -4.54 8.61
CA GLU A 321 2.44 -5.88 8.54
C GLU A 321 3.61 -6.04 9.50
N ILE A 322 4.53 -5.07 9.58
CA ILE A 322 5.63 -5.14 10.54
C ILE A 322 5.13 -5.16 12.00
N VAL A 323 4.04 -4.42 12.30
CA VAL A 323 3.41 -4.42 13.63
C VAL A 323 2.74 -5.77 13.92
N LEU A 324 2.09 -6.38 12.91
CA LEU A 324 1.47 -7.70 13.03
C LEU A 324 2.52 -8.80 13.19
N ASN A 325 3.60 -8.77 12.43
CA ASN A 325 4.70 -9.73 12.51
C ASN A 325 5.39 -9.64 13.88
N TYR A 326 5.64 -8.43 14.38
CA TYR A 326 6.11 -8.23 15.75
C TYR A 326 5.14 -8.81 16.78
N PHE A 327 3.82 -8.61 16.57
CA PHE A 327 2.82 -9.16 17.47
C PHE A 327 2.92 -10.68 17.56
N ASN A 328 3.01 -11.36 16.41
CA ASN A 328 3.05 -12.82 16.32
C ASN A 328 4.36 -13.42 16.83
N GLU A 329 5.50 -12.81 16.50
CA GLU A 329 6.82 -13.40 16.73
C GLU A 329 7.44 -13.03 18.09
N VAL A 330 7.08 -11.87 18.64
CA VAL A 330 7.69 -11.33 19.87
C VAL A 330 6.63 -11.16 20.95
N PHE A 331 5.61 -10.34 20.68
CA PHE A 331 4.66 -9.90 21.70
C PHE A 331 3.84 -11.05 22.27
N TYR A 332 3.19 -11.84 21.42
CA TYR A 332 2.27 -12.90 21.83
C TYR A 332 2.98 -14.05 22.57
N PRO A 333 4.14 -14.57 22.12
CA PRO A 333 4.91 -15.55 22.87
C PRO A 333 5.31 -15.05 24.26
N LYS A 334 5.74 -13.79 24.37
CA LYS A 334 6.11 -13.15 25.65
C LYS A 334 4.91 -13.05 26.58
N LEU A 335 3.77 -12.60 26.05
CA LEU A 335 2.52 -12.51 26.80
C LEU A 335 2.03 -13.89 27.29
N LYS A 336 2.14 -14.93 26.47
CA LYS A 336 1.75 -16.30 26.84
C LYS A 336 2.58 -16.84 28.00
N LYS A 337 3.89 -16.56 28.02
CA LYS A 337 4.77 -16.90 29.16
C LYS A 337 4.30 -16.17 30.44
N LEU A 338 4.05 -14.86 30.35
CA LEU A 338 3.56 -14.05 31.47
C LEU A 338 2.20 -14.51 32.04
N PHE A 339 1.33 -15.09 31.20
CA PHE A 339 0.04 -15.64 31.64
C PHE A 339 0.16 -17.05 32.23
N ASN A 340 1.11 -17.85 31.75
CA ASN A 340 1.31 -19.21 32.23
C ASN A 340 2.06 -19.26 33.56
N GLU A 341 3.02 -18.37 33.79
CA GLU A 341 3.74 -18.25 35.08
C GLU A 341 2.80 -18.01 36.27
N GLU A 342 1.65 -17.35 36.05
CA GLU A 342 0.65 -17.15 37.13
C GLU A 342 -0.20 -18.37 37.44
N LYS A 343 -0.33 -19.31 36.50
CA LYS A 343 -1.11 -20.53 36.72
C LYS A 343 -0.34 -21.58 37.50
N ASN A 344 0.96 -21.39 37.70
CA ASN A 344 1.82 -22.31 38.45
C ASN A 344 2.36 -21.65 39.74
N PRO A 345 1.51 -21.30 40.72
CA PRO A 345 1.96 -20.87 42.03
C PRO A 345 2.41 -22.06 42.90
N GLU A 346 3.04 -23.09 42.33
CA GLU A 346 3.80 -24.06 43.11
C GLU A 346 5.07 -23.34 43.60
N SER A 347 4.88 -22.50 44.62
CA SER A 347 5.90 -22.39 45.66
C SER A 347 6.25 -23.81 46.05
N PRO A 348 7.54 -24.20 46.08
CA PRO A 348 7.92 -25.47 46.68
C PRO A 348 7.24 -25.55 48.05
N PRO A 349 6.63 -26.70 48.38
CA PRO A 349 5.98 -26.86 49.67
C PRO A 349 6.98 -26.41 50.74
N PRO A 350 6.55 -25.57 51.71
CA PRO A 350 7.43 -25.18 52.80
C PRO A 350 8.06 -26.45 53.35
N PRO A 351 9.39 -26.50 53.52
CA PRO A 351 10.05 -27.71 53.99
C PRO A 351 9.33 -28.15 55.26
N ASN A 352 8.78 -29.37 55.23
CA ASN A 352 8.08 -29.95 56.35
C ASN A 352 8.99 -29.82 57.58
N MET A 353 8.62 -28.94 58.50
CA MET A 353 9.24 -28.85 59.82
C MET A 353 8.68 -29.99 60.68
N GLU A 354 8.97 -31.22 60.28
CA GLU A 354 8.91 -32.35 61.19
C GLU A 354 10.29 -33.01 61.15
N ASP A 355 10.86 -33.16 62.35
CA ASP A 355 12.13 -33.80 62.67
C ASP A 355 13.43 -33.00 62.46
N LYS A 356 13.70 -32.08 63.41
CA LYS A 356 15.04 -32.01 64.06
C LYS A 356 14.92 -31.67 65.54
N VAL A 357 14.57 -32.69 66.31
CA VAL A 357 15.11 -32.85 67.67
C VAL A 357 16.59 -33.20 67.55
N GLY A 358 17.44 -32.47 68.28
CA GLY A 358 18.77 -32.94 68.65
C GLY A 358 19.89 -32.74 67.62
N HIS A 359 20.63 -31.65 67.75
CA HIS A 359 21.98 -31.69 68.33
C HIS A 359 22.63 -30.31 68.19
N SER A 360 22.87 -29.70 69.35
CA SER A 360 23.86 -28.65 69.52
C SER A 360 25.24 -29.23 69.25
N GLU A 361 25.95 -28.70 68.27
CA GLU A 361 27.41 -28.77 68.25
C GLU A 361 27.96 -27.38 67.98
N LEU A 362 28.65 -26.87 69.00
CA LEU A 362 29.56 -25.74 68.91
C LEU A 362 30.65 -26.06 67.88
N ALA A 363 30.87 -25.17 66.94
CA ALA A 363 32.17 -24.98 66.28
C ALA A 363 32.23 -23.50 65.86
N ASP A 364 32.79 -22.66 66.72
CA ASP A 364 34.22 -22.28 66.76
C ASP A 364 34.56 -21.25 65.68
N LEU A 365 34.71 -20.01 66.16
CA LEU A 365 35.14 -18.83 65.43
C LEU A 365 36.67 -18.75 65.52
N SER A 366 37.41 -19.19 64.51
CA SER A 366 38.78 -18.71 64.30
C SER A 366 39.32 -18.96 62.89
N GLY A 367 40.00 -17.96 62.33
CA GLY A 367 40.82 -18.05 61.11
C GLY A 367 40.43 -17.01 60.04
N ARG A 368 41.02 -15.80 59.95
CA ARG A 368 42.31 -15.47 59.27
C ARG A 368 42.43 -16.17 57.90
N SER A 369 42.80 -15.55 56.78
CA SER A 369 43.48 -14.29 56.45
C SER A 369 43.57 -14.17 54.92
N ASN A 370 43.78 -12.94 54.42
CA ASN A 370 44.50 -12.50 53.21
C ASN A 370 44.78 -13.46 52.04
N ASP A 371 44.50 -12.98 50.81
CA ASP A 371 45.50 -12.69 49.74
C ASP A 371 44.72 -12.42 48.44
N GLU A 372 44.73 -11.20 47.90
CA GLU A 372 45.69 -10.73 46.89
C GLU A 372 46.10 -11.81 45.87
N THR A 373 45.57 -11.72 44.65
CA THR A 373 46.38 -11.93 43.45
C THR A 373 45.76 -11.22 42.25
N LYS A 374 46.55 -10.30 41.70
CA LYS A 374 46.51 -9.82 40.33
C LYS A 374 46.97 -10.93 39.37
N GLU A 375 46.53 -10.81 38.12
CA GLU A 375 47.15 -11.20 36.83
C GLU A 375 46.01 -11.66 35.90
N LYS A 376 45.92 -11.27 34.63
CA LYS A 376 46.81 -10.53 33.72
C LYS A 376 45.96 -9.97 32.58
#